data_AF-A0A2G9ME89-F1
#
_entry.id   AF-A0A2G9ME89-F1
#
_cell.length_a   1.000
_cell.length_b   1.000
_cell.length_c   1.000
_cell.angle_alpha   90.00
_cell.angle_beta   90.00
_cell.angle_gamma   90.00
#
_symmetry.space_group_name_H-M   'P 1'
#
loop_
_entity.id
_entity.type
_entity.pdbx_description
1 polymer ?
#
loop_
_entity_poly.entity_id
_entity_poly.type
_entity_poly.pdbx_seq_one_letter_code
_entity_poly.pdbx_strand_id
1 'polypeptide(L)'
;MNWIIFISLIILIVVFPFLNYYYFTLKENKYETAILESYDWMKENIQEDAVIMTRNPWELTFHTGIKSIVIPYTDYKETMKLVEKYDVSYIDLSFTDEISKSVHQQNTELIIRQQILELYLGNDTEDFELVYENDLVYIFKIKNKS
;
A
#
# COMPACT_ATOMS: atom_id res chain seq x y z
N MET A 1 -55.59 -15.36 -6.39
CA MET A 1 -54.91 -14.29 -5.65
C MET A 1 -53.50 -14.79 -5.34
N ASN A 2 -52.48 -14.23 -6.00
CA ASN A 2 -51.11 -14.74 -6.03
C ASN A 2 -50.35 -14.45 -4.72
N TRP A 3 -50.87 -14.95 -3.60
CA TRP A 3 -50.24 -14.83 -2.29
C TRP A 3 -48.83 -15.40 -2.27
N ILE A 4 -48.58 -16.45 -3.07
CA ILE A 4 -47.26 -17.01 -3.28
C ILE A 4 -46.31 -15.97 -3.88
N ILE A 5 -46.73 -15.22 -4.91
CA ILE A 5 -45.90 -14.18 -5.52
C ILE A 5 -45.67 -13.03 -4.55
N PHE A 6 -46.70 -12.65 -3.78
CA PHE A 6 -46.59 -11.58 -2.78
C PHE A 6 -45.61 -11.93 -1.65
N ILE A 7 -45.69 -13.15 -1.12
CA ILE A 7 -44.77 -13.66 -0.10
C ILE A 7 -43.35 -13.78 -0.66
N SER A 8 -43.19 -14.29 -1.89
CA SER A 8 -41.88 -14.36 -2.54
C SER A 8 -41.26 -12.97 -2.76
N LEU A 9 -42.05 -11.96 -3.13
CA LEU A 9 -41.58 -10.58 -3.26
C LEU A 9 -41.15 -9.99 -1.92
N ILE A 10 -41.90 -10.22 -0.85
CA ILE A 10 -41.53 -9.75 0.49
C ILE A 10 -40.25 -10.44 0.95
N ILE A 11 -40.13 -11.76 0.77
CA ILE A 11 -38.91 -12.50 1.10
C ILE A 11 -37.74 -11.94 0.28
N LEU A 12 -37.91 -11.68 -1.01
CA LEU A 12 -36.86 -11.11 -1.84
C LEU A 12 -36.44 -9.73 -1.33
N ILE A 13 -37.39 -8.85 -1.01
CA ILE A 13 -37.10 -7.49 -0.49
C ILE A 13 -36.40 -7.54 0.87
N VAL A 14 -36.75 -8.51 1.73
CA VAL A 14 -36.14 -8.64 3.05
C VAL A 14 -34.79 -9.34 2.99
N VAL A 15 -34.61 -10.36 2.15
CA VAL A 15 -33.39 -11.17 2.07
C VAL A 15 -32.34 -10.56 1.15
N PHE A 16 -32.76 -9.86 0.08
CA PHE A 16 -31.85 -9.25 -0.89
C PHE A 16 -30.85 -8.26 -0.27
N PRO A 17 -31.22 -7.35 0.65
CA PRO A 17 -30.27 -6.45 1.30
C PRO A 17 -29.21 -7.22 2.11
N PHE A 18 -29.58 -8.32 2.76
CA PHE A 18 -28.66 -9.14 3.55
C PHE A 18 -27.72 -9.96 2.67
N LEU A 19 -28.24 -10.60 1.62
CA LEU A 19 -27.39 -11.31 0.64
C LEU A 19 -26.46 -10.35 -0.08
N ASN A 20 -26.95 -9.16 -0.43
CA ASN A 20 -26.16 -8.12 -1.07
C ASN A 20 -25.08 -7.61 -0.12
N TYR A 21 -25.42 -7.28 1.13
CA TYR A 21 -24.45 -6.87 2.14
C TYR A 21 -23.39 -7.97 2.38
N TYR A 22 -23.81 -9.21 2.58
CA TYR A 22 -22.93 -10.37 2.76
C TYR A 22 -21.98 -10.55 1.57
N TYR A 23 -22.49 -10.44 0.33
CA TYR A 23 -21.68 -10.51 -0.89
C TYR A 23 -20.71 -9.32 -1.01
N PHE A 24 -21.14 -8.11 -0.64
CA PHE A 24 -20.29 -6.92 -0.66
C PHE A 24 -19.20 -6.95 0.42
N THR A 25 -19.47 -7.54 1.59
CA THR A 25 -18.48 -7.68 2.68
C THR A 25 -17.49 -8.82 2.45
N LEU A 26 -17.85 -9.84 1.67
CA LEU A 26 -16.95 -10.94 1.30
C LEU A 26 -16.20 -10.70 -0.01
N LYS A 27 -16.52 -9.63 -0.73
CA LYS A 27 -15.76 -9.28 -1.93
C LYS A 27 -14.38 -8.85 -1.47
N GLU A 28 -13.41 -9.70 -1.77
CA GLU A 28 -12.00 -9.48 -1.50
C GLU A 28 -11.59 -8.05 -1.84
N ASN A 29 -11.09 -7.35 -0.83
CA ASN A 29 -10.55 -6.02 -1.02
C ASN A 29 -9.17 -6.19 -1.65
N LYS A 30 -9.08 -5.99 -2.96
CA LYS A 30 -7.81 -6.07 -3.71
C LYS A 30 -6.70 -5.23 -3.09
N TYR A 31 -7.06 -4.10 -2.47
CA TYR A 31 -6.11 -3.26 -1.76
C TYR A 31 -5.52 -3.94 -0.53
N GLU A 32 -6.37 -4.49 0.35
CA GLU A 32 -5.91 -5.22 1.52
C GLU A 32 -5.10 -6.45 1.12
N THR A 33 -5.52 -7.15 0.06
CA THR A 33 -4.83 -8.34 -0.45
C THR A 33 -3.42 -8.00 -0.92
N ALA A 34 -3.26 -6.97 -1.77
CA ALA A 34 -1.96 -6.53 -2.25
C ALA A 34 -1.02 -6.05 -1.12
N ILE A 35 -1.56 -5.44 -0.06
CA ILE A 35 -0.77 -5.04 1.10
C ILE A 35 -0.35 -6.24 1.95
N LEU A 36 -1.26 -7.18 2.21
CA LEU A 36 -0.94 -8.37 2.99
C LEU A 36 0.08 -9.24 2.26
N GLU A 37 -0.05 -9.40 0.93
CA GLU A 37 0.94 -10.09 0.10
C GLU A 37 2.33 -9.43 0.16
N SER A 38 2.40 -8.09 0.19
CA SER A 38 3.68 -7.39 0.31
C SER A 38 4.29 -7.59 1.70
N TYR A 39 3.49 -7.62 2.77
CA TYR A 39 3.96 -7.91 4.12
C TYR A 39 4.46 -9.34 4.28
N ASP A 40 3.77 -10.32 3.70
CA ASP A 40 4.24 -11.71 3.68
C ASP A 40 5.59 -11.81 2.94
N TRP A 41 5.73 -11.15 1.79
CA TRP A 41 7.00 -11.07 1.08
C TRP A 41 8.10 -10.42 1.93
N MET A 42 7.82 -9.28 2.58
CA MET A 42 8.80 -8.58 3.44
C MET A 42 9.30 -9.50 4.57
N LYS A 43 8.40 -10.24 5.22
CA LYS A 43 8.74 -11.14 6.32
C LYS A 43 9.67 -12.28 5.88
N GLU A 44 9.54 -12.74 4.64
CA GLU A 44 10.37 -13.82 4.09
C GLU A 44 11.71 -13.33 3.52
N ASN A 45 11.79 -12.06 3.07
CA ASN A 45 12.90 -11.57 2.26
C ASN A 45 13.72 -10.44 2.91
N ILE A 46 13.19 -9.77 3.93
CA ILE A 46 13.87 -8.66 4.62
C ILE A 46 14.34 -9.12 6.01
N GLN A 47 15.56 -8.73 6.36
CA GLN A 47 16.15 -9.05 7.66
C GLN A 47 15.40 -8.35 8.80
N GLU A 48 15.19 -9.03 9.93
CA GLU A 48 14.41 -8.51 11.07
C GLU A 48 14.99 -7.23 11.69
N ASP A 49 16.29 -6.99 11.55
CA ASP A 49 16.98 -5.81 12.08
C ASP A 49 16.93 -4.60 11.14
N ALA A 50 16.44 -4.77 9.90
CA ALA A 50 16.24 -3.69 8.95
C ALA A 50 15.22 -2.65 9.46
N VAL A 51 15.33 -1.43 8.95
CA VAL A 51 14.36 -0.36 9.18
C VAL A 51 13.69 0.00 7.85
N ILE A 52 12.36 0.00 7.82
CA ILE A 52 11.56 0.33 6.63
C ILE A 52 10.91 1.71 6.81
N MET A 53 11.04 2.58 5.82
CA MET A 53 10.34 3.85 5.77
C MET A 53 9.05 3.69 4.96
N THR A 54 7.88 3.97 5.55
CA THR A 54 6.56 3.71 4.93
C THR A 54 5.55 4.83 5.26
N ARG A 55 4.41 4.85 4.57
CA ARG A 55 3.25 5.68 4.94
C ARG A 55 2.51 5.14 6.17
N ASN A 56 2.53 3.83 6.42
CA ASN A 56 1.78 3.20 7.51
C ASN A 56 2.70 2.31 8.39
N PRO A 57 3.56 2.90 9.22
CA PRO A 57 4.55 2.12 9.99
C PRO A 57 3.91 1.22 11.05
N TRP A 58 2.77 1.64 11.63
CA TRP A 58 2.10 0.84 12.66
C TRP A 58 1.63 -0.50 12.08
N GLU A 59 0.94 -0.47 10.94
CA GLU A 59 0.41 -1.67 10.29
C GLU A 59 1.55 -2.56 9.76
N LEU A 60 2.55 -1.97 9.09
CA LEU A 60 3.71 -2.72 8.61
C LEU A 60 4.42 -3.44 9.76
N THR A 61 4.71 -2.74 10.87
CA THR A 61 5.40 -3.34 12.02
C THR A 61 4.56 -4.46 12.64
N PHE A 62 3.23 -4.28 12.72
CA PHE A 62 2.32 -5.28 13.27
C PHE A 62 2.35 -6.59 12.47
N HIS A 63 2.35 -6.51 11.14
CA HIS A 63 2.33 -7.71 10.28
C HIS A 63 3.71 -8.35 10.09
N THR A 64 4.75 -7.55 9.95
CA THR A 64 6.10 -8.04 9.58
C THR A 64 7.02 -8.27 10.78
N GLY A 65 6.80 -7.56 11.90
CA GLY A 65 7.74 -7.49 13.02
C GLY A 65 8.98 -6.61 12.75
N ILE A 66 9.11 -6.06 11.55
CA ILE A 66 10.26 -5.24 11.14
C ILE A 66 10.08 -3.81 11.64
N LYS A 67 11.16 -3.18 12.10
CA LYS A 67 11.13 -1.79 12.55
C LYS A 67 10.74 -0.87 11.39
N SER A 68 9.93 0.13 11.68
CA SER A 68 9.56 1.09 10.65
C SER A 68 9.40 2.51 11.16
N ILE A 69 9.55 3.45 10.23
CA ILE A 69 9.34 4.88 10.45
C ILE A 69 8.48 5.48 9.34
N VAL A 70 7.88 6.63 9.60
CA VAL A 70 7.05 7.33 8.60
C VAL A 70 7.96 8.01 7.56
N ILE A 71 7.67 7.89 6.25
CA ILE A 71 8.30 8.80 5.28
C ILE A 71 7.81 10.24 5.56
N PRO A 72 8.70 11.22 5.80
CA PRO A 72 8.33 12.54 6.28
C PRO A 72 7.60 13.39 5.22
N TYR A 73 6.85 14.40 5.69
CA TYR A 73 6.37 15.50 4.85
C TYR A 73 7.43 16.61 4.79
N THR A 74 8.49 16.38 4.03
CA THR A 74 9.62 17.30 3.87
C THR A 74 10.27 17.10 2.49
N ASP A 75 11.32 17.86 2.19
CA ASP A 75 12.04 17.74 0.94
C ASP A 75 12.92 16.47 0.88
N TYR A 76 13.50 16.20 -0.30
CA TYR A 76 14.32 15.02 -0.53
C TYR A 76 15.55 14.99 0.40
N LYS A 77 16.21 16.13 0.58
CA LYS A 77 17.44 16.24 1.36
C LYS A 77 17.19 15.91 2.83
N GLU A 78 16.13 16.46 3.41
CA GLU A 78 15.75 16.13 4.79
C GLU A 78 15.25 14.68 4.91
N THR A 79 14.58 14.15 3.89
CA THR A 79 14.20 12.72 3.84
C THR A 79 15.43 11.82 3.90
N MET A 80 16.46 12.11 3.10
CA MET A 80 17.70 11.32 3.07
C MET A 80 18.50 11.44 4.36
N LYS A 81 18.48 12.58 5.05
CA LYS A 81 19.04 12.70 6.40
C LYS A 81 18.34 11.79 7.41
N LEU A 82 17.03 11.59 7.28
CA LEU A 82 16.29 10.67 8.16
C LEU A 82 16.58 9.21 7.79
N VAL A 83 16.73 8.91 6.49
CA VAL A 83 17.21 7.60 6.03
C VAL A 83 18.52 7.24 6.71
N GLU A 84 19.51 8.14 6.67
CA GLU A 84 20.81 7.93 7.32
C GLU A 84 20.69 7.85 8.85
N LYS A 85 20.01 8.82 9.46
CA LYS A 85 19.88 8.92 10.92
C LYS A 85 19.23 7.68 11.56
N TYR A 86 18.28 7.06 10.89
CA TYR A 86 17.54 5.90 11.39
C TYR A 86 17.97 4.58 10.74
N ASP A 87 19.06 4.59 9.97
CA ASP A 87 19.59 3.41 9.25
C ASP A 87 18.52 2.68 8.42
N VAL A 88 17.70 3.46 7.71
CA VAL A 88 16.67 2.93 6.82
C VAL A 88 17.32 2.11 5.73
N SER A 89 16.78 0.91 5.51
CA SER A 89 17.28 -0.04 4.52
C SER A 89 16.32 -0.19 3.34
N TYR A 90 15.02 0.07 3.55
CA TYR A 90 13.98 -0.06 2.54
C TYR A 90 12.96 1.08 2.62
N ILE A 91 12.34 1.40 1.49
CA ILE A 91 11.15 2.25 1.40
C ILE A 91 9.98 1.41 0.87
N ASP A 92 8.88 1.40 1.61
CA ASP A 92 7.60 0.81 1.20
C ASP A 92 6.62 1.90 0.76
N LEU A 93 6.15 1.77 -0.48
CA LEU A 93 5.20 2.66 -1.10
C LEU A 93 3.94 1.89 -1.49
N SER A 94 2.90 2.06 -0.69
CA SER A 94 1.54 1.68 -1.09
C SER A 94 0.90 2.73 -1.98
N PHE A 95 -0.03 2.26 -2.83
CA PHE A 95 -0.85 2.99 -3.80
C PHE A 95 -0.11 3.48 -5.05
N THR A 96 0.78 2.69 -5.63
CA THR A 96 1.76 3.20 -6.60
C THR A 96 1.41 3.02 -8.08
N ASP A 97 1.02 1.86 -8.61
CA ASP A 97 1.02 1.64 -10.07
C ASP A 97 -0.01 2.45 -10.91
N GLU A 98 -1.20 1.90 -11.16
CA GLU A 98 -2.20 2.58 -12.00
C GLU A 98 -2.72 3.86 -11.35
N ILE A 99 -2.79 3.85 -10.01
CA ILE A 99 -3.28 4.99 -9.23
C ILE A 99 -2.28 6.14 -9.32
N SER A 100 -0.97 5.94 -9.07
CA SER A 100 -0.05 7.09 -9.13
C SER A 100 0.17 7.55 -10.57
N LYS A 101 0.16 6.65 -11.57
CA LYS A 101 0.22 7.05 -12.99
C LYS A 101 -0.98 7.91 -13.40
N SER A 102 -2.20 7.49 -13.05
CA SER A 102 -3.41 8.27 -13.38
C SER A 102 -3.46 9.60 -12.62
N VAL A 103 -3.06 9.61 -11.35
CA VAL A 103 -2.94 10.83 -10.55
C VAL A 103 -1.89 11.77 -11.15
N HIS A 104 -0.71 11.26 -11.52
CA HIS A 104 0.36 12.03 -12.15
C HIS A 104 -0.08 12.66 -13.48
N GLN A 105 -0.83 11.92 -14.31
CA GLN A 105 -1.36 12.44 -15.58
C GLN A 105 -2.40 13.56 -15.38
N GLN A 106 -3.21 13.49 -14.32
CA GLN A 106 -4.27 14.46 -14.08
C GLN A 106 -3.77 15.70 -13.33
N ASN A 107 -3.01 15.51 -12.26
CA ASN A 107 -2.42 16.57 -11.48
C ASN A 107 -1.30 16.01 -10.59
N THR A 108 -0.05 16.29 -10.96
CA THR A 108 1.13 15.87 -10.21
C THR A 108 1.05 16.26 -8.74
N GLU A 109 0.51 17.42 -8.37
CA GLU A 109 0.45 17.91 -6.98
C GLU A 109 -0.39 17.04 -6.02
N LEU A 110 -1.23 16.15 -6.55
CA LEU A 110 -2.03 15.22 -5.74
C LEU A 110 -1.19 14.10 -5.12
N ILE A 111 0.03 13.85 -5.60
CA ILE A 111 0.97 12.95 -4.94
C ILE A 111 1.59 13.71 -3.75
N ILE A 112 1.19 13.34 -2.53
CA ILE A 112 1.51 14.09 -1.30
C ILE A 112 3.02 14.07 -0.97
N ARG A 113 3.81 13.20 -1.62
CA ARG A 113 5.25 13.00 -1.40
C ARG A 113 6.05 13.17 -2.69
N GLN A 114 6.00 14.37 -3.25
CA GLN A 114 6.70 14.74 -4.49
C GLN A 114 8.20 14.47 -4.47
N GLN A 115 8.82 14.52 -3.30
CA GLN A 115 10.27 14.36 -3.17
C GLN A 115 10.78 12.98 -3.60
N ILE A 116 9.90 11.98 -3.66
CA ILE A 116 10.21 10.60 -4.12
C ILE A 116 9.24 10.17 -5.22
N LEU A 117 8.82 11.11 -6.08
CA LEU A 117 7.84 10.87 -7.14
C LEU A 117 8.22 9.69 -8.05
N GLU A 118 9.49 9.58 -8.46
CA GLU A 118 9.96 8.49 -9.32
C GLU A 118 9.69 7.12 -8.71
N LEU A 119 9.81 6.99 -7.40
CA LEU A 119 9.53 5.74 -6.69
C LEU A 119 8.03 5.41 -6.73
N TYR A 120 7.15 6.41 -6.64
CA TYR A 120 5.69 6.21 -6.80
C TYR A 120 5.32 5.76 -8.23
N LEU A 121 6.17 6.03 -9.21
CA LEU A 121 5.98 5.60 -10.60
C LEU A 121 6.59 4.22 -10.90
N GLY A 122 7.26 3.60 -9.92
CA GLY A 122 7.92 2.30 -10.08
C GLY A 122 9.30 2.39 -10.71
N ASN A 123 9.90 3.59 -10.75
CA ASN A 123 11.19 3.80 -11.37
C ASN A 123 12.31 3.67 -10.34
N ASP A 124 13.34 2.91 -10.70
CA ASP A 124 14.63 2.96 -10.01
C ASP A 124 15.24 4.36 -10.05
N THR A 125 16.08 4.67 -9.06
CA THR A 125 16.90 5.88 -9.06
C THR A 125 18.36 5.54 -8.76
N GLU A 126 19.22 6.56 -8.69
CA GLU A 126 20.62 6.38 -8.25
C GLU A 126 20.71 5.84 -6.81
N ASP A 127 19.75 6.21 -5.96
CA ASP A 127 19.74 5.89 -4.53
C ASP A 127 18.87 4.67 -4.18
N PHE A 128 17.92 4.30 -5.05
CA PHE A 128 16.90 3.29 -4.79
C PHE A 128 16.84 2.21 -5.89
N GLU A 129 16.65 0.96 -5.47
CA GLU A 129 16.46 -0.22 -6.32
C GLU A 129 15.11 -0.85 -6.02
N LEU A 130 14.23 -1.01 -7.00
CA LEU A 130 12.99 -1.75 -6.87
C LEU A 130 13.30 -3.23 -6.64
N VAL A 131 12.86 -3.77 -5.50
CA VAL A 131 13.11 -5.18 -5.12
C VAL A 131 11.84 -6.01 -5.07
N TYR A 132 10.68 -5.36 -5.04
CA TYR A 132 9.38 -6.01 -5.09
C TYR A 132 8.34 -5.06 -5.67
N GLU A 133 7.47 -5.62 -6.50
CA GLU A 133 6.28 -4.95 -7.01
C GLU A 133 5.06 -5.87 -7.02
N ASN A 134 3.91 -5.28 -6.77
CA ASN A 134 2.61 -5.83 -7.13
C ASN A 134 1.70 -4.70 -7.62
N ASP A 135 0.42 -5.00 -7.87
CA ASP A 135 -0.57 -4.06 -8.42
C ASP A 135 -0.64 -2.70 -7.68
N LEU A 136 -0.28 -2.65 -6.38
CA LEU A 136 -0.48 -1.47 -5.55
C LEU A 136 0.70 -1.11 -4.64
N VAL A 137 1.74 -1.94 -4.57
CA VAL A 137 2.86 -1.76 -3.66
C VAL A 137 4.18 -1.87 -4.39
N TYR A 138 5.06 -0.89 -4.17
CA TYR A 138 6.46 -0.96 -4.54
C TYR A 138 7.35 -0.93 -3.30
N ILE A 139 8.34 -1.80 -3.27
CA ILE A 139 9.36 -1.81 -2.21
C ILE A 139 10.70 -1.56 -2.84
N PHE A 140 11.38 -0.53 -2.35
CA PHE A 140 12.71 -0.14 -2.81
C PHE A 140 13.75 -0.42 -1.73
N LYS A 141 14.89 -0.99 -2.12
CA LYS A 141 16.09 -1.09 -1.30
C LYS A 141 16.98 0.13 -1.54
N ILE A 142 17.64 0.60 -0.48
CA ILE A 142 18.58 1.71 -0.57
C ILE A 142 19.95 1.19 -1.03
N LYS A 143 20.48 1.74 -2.13
CA LYS A 143 21.71 1.25 -2.81
C LYS A 143 22.99 1.61 -2.05
N ASN A 144 23.08 2.83 -1.52
CA ASN A 144 24.29 3.35 -0.88
C ASN A 144 24.03 3.70 0.59
N LYS A 145 24.29 2.75 1.50
CA LYS A 145 24.57 3.10 2.90
C LYS A 145 26.02 3.60 2.94
N SER A 146 26.22 4.92 3.07
CA SER A 146 27.56 5.50 3.24
C SER A 146 28.16 5.14 4.59
#